data_AF-A0A0B7HC62-F1
#
_entry.id   AF-A0A0B7HC62-F1
#
_cell.length_a   1.000
_cell.length_b   1.000
_cell.length_c   1.000
_cell.angle_alpha   90.00
_cell.angle_beta   90.00
_cell.angle_gamma   90.00
#
_symmetry.space_group_name_H-M   'P 1'
#
loop_
_entity.id
_entity.type
_entity.pdbx_description
1 polymer ?
#
loop_
_entity_poly.entity_id
_entity_poly.type
_entity_poly.pdbx_seq_one_letter_code
_entity_poly.pdbx_strand_id
1 'polypeptide(L)'
;MKKNHFKSYKNHRLYGIIILLFIFYHNENGYAQQLIKIEPVSDKYDDFEFPIISCEDKYVESKINILLQLSEIELLIDKKENNIFQRIALDSTANGKSFMKYEVLSNFERNVALCFDQIASSYTLHYWNQYYNFNPRNGDLYHLKDFFNTADFEAFKAFVSKQRIANFAPQITDEYQKYILQYIKEDNLMDFYFNESDLFFDAYNLIHKNDKTFGFSTITKISISEITHWLNDFGRAVLIGGKDIKQYHSSNDLQLYEGTIAEKISIFI
;
A
#
# COMPACT_ATOMS: atom_id res chain seq x y z
N MET A 1 33.47 -23.61 62.94
CA MET A 1 33.64 -22.67 61.82
C MET A 1 32.41 -22.76 60.90
N LYS A 2 31.84 -21.59 60.54
CA LYS A 2 30.96 -21.19 59.41
C LYS A 2 30.52 -22.28 58.40
N LYS A 3 29.34 -22.27 57.75
CA LYS A 3 28.10 -21.46 57.73
C LYS A 3 27.09 -22.19 56.82
N ASN A 4 25.81 -21.94 57.07
CA ASN A 4 24.60 -22.35 56.34
C ASN A 4 24.62 -22.23 54.81
N HIS A 5 24.08 -23.23 54.11
CA HIS A 5 23.51 -23.09 52.75
C HIS A 5 22.08 -23.66 52.71
N PHE A 6 21.13 -22.87 53.20
CA PHE A 6 19.70 -23.05 52.91
C PHE A 6 19.09 -21.67 52.70
N LYS A 7 19.29 -21.10 51.52
CA LYS A 7 18.54 -19.94 51.01
C LYS A 7 18.91 -19.68 49.55
N SER A 8 18.33 -20.45 48.62
CA SER A 8 18.29 -20.05 47.21
C SER A 8 17.16 -20.75 46.42
N TYR A 9 15.97 -20.87 47.01
CA TYR A 9 14.80 -21.37 46.26
C TYR A 9 13.53 -20.54 46.47
N LYS A 10 13.62 -19.36 47.11
CA LYS A 10 12.47 -18.45 47.30
C LYS A 10 12.44 -17.25 46.33
N ASN A 11 13.55 -16.90 45.68
CA ASN A 11 13.59 -15.73 44.79
C ASN A 11 13.12 -16.05 43.35
N HIS A 12 13.30 -17.26 42.85
CA HIS A 12 12.93 -17.58 41.45
C HIS A 12 11.41 -17.66 41.21
N ARG A 13 10.60 -17.97 42.22
CA ARG A 13 9.13 -17.92 42.09
C ARG A 13 8.57 -16.50 42.10
N LEU A 14 9.24 -15.55 42.75
CA LEU A 14 8.81 -14.14 42.76
C LEU A 14 9.15 -13.44 41.43
N TYR A 15 10.33 -13.72 40.86
CA TYR A 15 10.72 -13.20 39.54
C TYR A 15 9.86 -13.81 38.40
N GLY A 16 9.46 -15.07 38.50
CA GLY A 16 8.55 -15.69 37.52
C GLY A 16 7.15 -15.06 37.50
N ILE A 17 6.62 -14.63 38.64
CA ILE A 17 5.31 -13.97 38.75
C ILE A 17 5.39 -12.51 38.28
N ILE A 18 6.49 -11.81 38.54
CA ILE A 18 6.68 -10.41 38.09
C ILE A 18 6.87 -10.36 36.56
N ILE A 19 7.55 -11.33 35.94
CA ILE A 19 7.69 -11.40 34.48
C ILE A 19 6.35 -11.75 33.81
N LEU A 20 5.55 -12.63 34.39
CA LEU A 20 4.20 -12.92 33.89
C LEU A 20 3.27 -11.70 34.00
N LEU A 21 3.35 -10.92 35.09
CA LEU A 21 2.56 -9.69 35.22
C LEU A 21 2.99 -8.59 34.24
N PHE A 22 4.29 -8.49 33.88
CA PHE A 22 4.74 -7.57 32.83
C PHE A 22 4.35 -7.99 31.42
N ILE A 23 4.19 -9.29 31.14
CA ILE A 23 3.67 -9.77 29.85
C ILE A 23 2.16 -9.48 29.71
N PHE A 24 1.42 -9.42 30.82
CA PHE A 24 0.01 -9.02 30.80
C PHE A 24 -0.22 -7.50 30.88
N TYR A 25 0.71 -6.71 31.44
CA TYR A 25 0.57 -5.25 31.56
C TYR A 25 1.03 -4.46 30.30
N HIS A 26 1.57 -5.13 29.28
CA HIS A 26 1.91 -4.51 27.99
C HIS A 26 0.94 -4.88 26.85
N ASN A 27 -0.19 -5.52 27.18
CA ASN A 27 -1.28 -5.79 26.23
C ASN A 27 -2.56 -5.00 26.53
N GLU A 28 -2.45 -3.88 27.25
CA GLU A 28 -3.54 -2.90 27.41
C GLU A 28 -3.41 -1.68 26.48
N ASN A 29 -2.53 -1.74 25.48
CA ASN A 29 -2.79 -0.99 24.26
C ASN A 29 -3.89 -1.77 23.54
N GLY A 30 -5.12 -1.31 23.73
CA GLY A 30 -6.33 -1.95 23.23
C GLY A 30 -6.10 -2.50 21.83
N TYR A 31 -6.48 -3.76 21.65
CA TYR A 31 -6.71 -4.33 20.34
C TYR A 31 -7.73 -3.43 19.63
N ALA A 32 -7.25 -2.40 18.94
CA ALA A 32 -8.00 -1.80 17.86
C ALA A 32 -8.28 -3.00 16.96
N GLN A 33 -9.54 -3.46 16.95
CA GLN A 33 -9.98 -4.47 16.02
C GLN A 33 -9.44 -4.04 14.66
N GLN A 34 -8.61 -4.89 14.04
CA GLN A 34 -8.10 -4.64 12.71
C GLN A 34 -9.32 -4.35 11.82
N LEU A 35 -9.45 -3.10 11.36
CA LEU A 35 -10.68 -2.65 10.70
C LEU A 35 -10.94 -3.47 9.43
N ILE A 36 -9.85 -3.93 8.82
CA ILE A 36 -9.81 -4.73 7.61
C ILE A 36 -8.86 -5.91 7.84
N LYS A 37 -9.37 -7.12 7.58
CA LYS A 37 -8.61 -8.36 7.46
C LYS A 37 -8.24 -8.58 5.99
N ILE A 38 -7.02 -9.05 5.75
CA ILE A 38 -6.49 -9.31 4.40
C ILE A 38 -5.97 -10.74 4.37
N GLU A 39 -6.54 -11.57 3.49
CA GLU A 39 -6.14 -12.96 3.34
C GLU A 39 -5.66 -13.22 1.91
N PRO A 40 -4.56 -13.95 1.73
CA PRO A 40 -4.07 -14.27 0.40
C PRO A 40 -4.92 -15.37 -0.24
N VAL A 41 -5.19 -15.21 -1.52
CA VAL A 41 -5.60 -16.29 -2.42
C VAL A 41 -4.46 -16.52 -3.38
N SER A 42 -3.91 -17.73 -3.37
CA SER A 42 -2.86 -18.16 -4.30
C SER A 42 -3.35 -19.32 -5.15
N ASP A 43 -2.90 -19.37 -6.41
CA ASP A 43 -2.94 -20.62 -7.16
C ASP A 43 -1.82 -21.54 -6.65
N LYS A 44 -1.98 -22.87 -6.79
CA LYS A 44 -1.04 -23.90 -6.31
C LYS A 44 0.36 -23.85 -6.94
N TYR A 45 0.63 -22.84 -7.78
CA TYR A 45 1.85 -22.62 -8.53
C TYR A 45 2.36 -21.19 -8.30
N ASP A 46 2.71 -20.86 -7.04
CA ASP A 46 3.56 -19.81 -6.43
C ASP A 46 3.87 -18.43 -7.08
N ASP A 47 3.40 -18.13 -8.29
CA ASP A 47 3.71 -16.90 -9.05
C ASP A 47 2.56 -15.88 -9.05
N PHE A 48 1.39 -16.25 -8.50
CA PHE A 48 0.22 -15.38 -8.37
C PHE A 48 -0.35 -15.41 -6.96
N GLU A 49 -0.43 -14.24 -6.36
CA GLU A 49 -1.05 -13.99 -5.07
C GLU A 49 -1.97 -12.77 -5.18
N PHE A 50 -3.19 -12.90 -4.67
CA PHE A 50 -4.17 -11.82 -4.69
C PHE A 50 -4.79 -11.61 -3.29
N PRO A 51 -4.92 -10.36 -2.82
CA PRO A 51 -5.50 -10.09 -1.52
C PRO A 51 -7.03 -10.15 -1.57
N ILE A 52 -7.63 -10.87 -0.64
CA ILE A 52 -9.06 -10.79 -0.35
C ILE A 52 -9.25 -9.98 0.92
N ILE A 53 -9.96 -8.86 0.77
CA ILE A 53 -10.31 -7.94 1.85
C ILE A 53 -11.57 -8.44 2.54
N SER A 54 -11.61 -8.37 3.87
CA SER A 54 -12.79 -8.68 4.67
C SER A 54 -12.94 -7.70 5.83
N CYS A 55 -14.12 -7.11 5.98
CA CYS A 55 -14.42 -6.19 7.09
C CYS A 55 -15.89 -6.24 7.50
N GLU A 56 -16.22 -5.58 8.61
CA GLU A 56 -17.59 -5.50 9.12
C GLU A 56 -18.52 -4.77 8.13
N ASP A 57 -18.03 -3.66 7.55
CA ASP A 57 -18.78 -2.91 6.53
C ASP A 57 -18.69 -3.62 5.17
N LYS A 58 -19.76 -4.31 4.79
CA LYS A 58 -19.84 -5.06 3.52
C LYS A 58 -19.82 -4.18 2.28
N TYR A 59 -20.18 -2.91 2.40
CA TYR A 59 -20.04 -1.97 1.30
C TYR A 59 -18.56 -1.68 1.03
N VAL A 60 -17.78 -1.36 2.08
CA VAL A 60 -16.33 -1.14 1.98
C VAL A 60 -15.63 -2.41 1.47
N GLU A 61 -15.96 -3.57 2.05
CA GLU A 61 -15.42 -4.86 1.63
C GLU A 61 -15.61 -5.11 0.13
N SER A 62 -16.85 -4.95 -0.35
CA SER A 62 -17.19 -5.19 -1.76
C SER A 62 -16.49 -4.19 -2.66
N LYS A 63 -16.48 -2.91 -2.29
CA LYS A 63 -15.91 -1.83 -3.10
C LYS A 63 -14.41 -2.02 -3.32
N ILE A 64 -13.64 -2.28 -2.26
CA ILE A 64 -12.20 -2.50 -2.36
C ILE A 64 -11.91 -3.77 -3.17
N ASN A 65 -12.57 -4.89 -2.87
CA ASN A 65 -12.35 -6.15 -3.58
C ASN A 65 -12.68 -6.03 -5.07
N ILE A 66 -13.82 -5.40 -5.42
CA ILE A 66 -14.21 -5.20 -6.83
C ILE A 66 -13.20 -4.29 -7.52
N LEU A 67 -12.78 -3.18 -6.90
CA LEU A 67 -11.79 -2.30 -7.50
C LEU A 67 -10.50 -3.05 -7.79
N LEU A 68 -9.96 -3.77 -6.81
CA LEU A 68 -8.75 -4.56 -6.99
C LEU A 68 -8.91 -5.63 -8.08
N GLN A 69 -10.05 -6.31 -8.14
CA GLN A 69 -10.32 -7.31 -9.19
C GLN A 69 -10.37 -6.67 -10.58
N LEU A 70 -11.05 -5.53 -10.73
CA LEU A 70 -11.14 -4.81 -12.00
C LEU A 70 -9.77 -4.29 -12.44
N SER A 71 -9.00 -3.71 -11.52
CA SER A 71 -7.71 -3.11 -11.83
C SER A 71 -6.62 -4.16 -12.09
N GLU A 72 -6.62 -5.28 -11.35
CA GLU A 72 -5.48 -6.19 -11.35
C GLU A 72 -5.68 -7.50 -12.08
N ILE A 73 -6.89 -8.04 -12.02
CA ILE A 73 -7.17 -9.35 -12.62
C ILE A 73 -7.66 -9.17 -14.07
N GLU A 74 -8.08 -7.95 -14.44
CA GLU A 74 -8.89 -7.64 -15.63
C GLU A 74 -10.14 -8.53 -15.68
N LEU A 75 -11.31 -7.98 -16.00
CA LEU A 75 -12.52 -8.81 -16.08
C LEU A 75 -12.27 -9.96 -17.04
N LEU A 76 -12.20 -11.18 -16.50
CA LEU A 76 -12.17 -12.40 -17.28
C LEU A 76 -13.50 -12.48 -18.07
N ILE A 77 -13.55 -11.86 -19.25
CA ILE A 77 -14.63 -11.94 -20.23
C ILE A 77 -14.56 -13.34 -20.87
N ASP A 78 -14.82 -14.36 -20.06
CA ASP A 78 -15.15 -15.76 -20.37
C ASP A 78 -14.85 -16.61 -19.13
N LYS A 79 -15.72 -16.52 -18.12
CA LYS A 79 -15.79 -17.51 -17.03
C LYS A 79 -16.14 -18.87 -17.63
N LYS A 80 -15.13 -19.68 -17.95
CA LYS A 80 -15.34 -21.10 -18.23
C LYS A 80 -15.16 -21.96 -16.98
N GLU A 81 -14.43 -21.49 -15.95
CA GLU A 81 -14.27 -22.17 -14.65
C GLU A 81 -14.23 -21.22 -13.42
N ASN A 82 -14.40 -21.77 -12.20
CA ASN A 82 -14.42 -21.06 -10.90
C ASN A 82 -13.01 -20.64 -10.40
N ASN A 83 -12.10 -20.17 -11.26
CA ASN A 83 -10.76 -19.70 -10.86
C ASN A 83 -10.54 -18.25 -11.31
N ILE A 84 -10.26 -17.35 -10.36
CA ILE A 84 -10.01 -15.92 -10.62
C ILE A 84 -8.70 -15.67 -11.39
N PHE A 85 -7.81 -16.66 -11.48
CA PHE A 85 -6.56 -16.58 -12.24
C PHE A 85 -6.64 -17.23 -13.63
N GLN A 86 -7.84 -17.61 -14.09
CA GLN A 86 -7.98 -18.28 -15.39
C GLN A 86 -7.60 -17.35 -16.55
N ARG A 87 -6.46 -17.59 -17.21
CA ARG A 87 -6.04 -16.86 -18.41
C ARG A 87 -7.05 -17.04 -19.55
N ILE A 88 -7.62 -15.95 -20.04
CA ILE A 88 -8.30 -15.92 -21.34
C ILE A 88 -7.27 -15.44 -22.36
N ALA A 89 -6.77 -16.36 -23.18
CA ALA A 89 -5.91 -16.00 -24.29
C ALA A 89 -6.75 -15.26 -25.35
N LEU A 90 -6.68 -13.93 -25.38
CA LEU A 90 -6.97 -13.18 -26.59
C LEU A 90 -5.78 -13.38 -27.53
N ASP A 91 -6.06 -13.89 -28.73
CA ASP A 91 -5.13 -14.22 -29.80
C ASP A 91 -3.70 -13.62 -29.70
N SER A 92 -2.76 -14.50 -29.35
CA SER A 92 -1.33 -14.60 -29.71
C SER A 92 -0.39 -13.37 -29.75
N THR A 93 -0.80 -12.16 -29.35
CA THR A 93 0.13 -11.00 -29.27
C THR A 93 -0.07 -10.04 -28.09
N ALA A 94 -1.14 -10.17 -27.31
CA ALA A 94 -1.37 -9.40 -26.09
C ALA A 94 -1.11 -10.27 -24.85
N ASN A 95 0.08 -10.15 -24.26
CA ASN A 95 0.49 -11.00 -23.16
C ASN A 95 0.04 -10.42 -21.80
N GLY A 96 -0.79 -11.17 -21.07
CA GLY A 96 -1.17 -10.85 -19.69
C GLY A 96 -0.02 -10.97 -18.68
N LYS A 97 -0.31 -10.66 -17.41
CA LYS A 97 0.64 -10.81 -16.29
C LYS A 97 1.14 -12.25 -16.22
N SER A 98 2.44 -12.43 -16.02
CA SER A 98 3.12 -13.71 -15.79
C SER A 98 3.54 -13.91 -14.33
N PHE A 99 3.52 -12.84 -13.53
CA PHE A 99 3.74 -12.86 -12.09
C PHE A 99 2.97 -11.71 -11.44
N MET A 100 2.41 -11.95 -10.27
CA MET A 100 1.80 -10.93 -9.44
C MET A 100 1.85 -11.37 -7.98
N LYS A 101 2.53 -10.60 -7.12
CA LYS A 101 2.44 -10.75 -5.67
C LYS A 101 2.07 -9.43 -5.04
N TYR A 102 1.50 -9.48 -3.84
CA TYR A 102 1.15 -8.29 -3.11
C TYR A 102 1.87 -8.20 -1.76
N GLU A 103 2.09 -6.97 -1.31
CA GLU A 103 2.56 -6.64 0.03
C GLU A 103 1.56 -5.69 0.70
N VAL A 104 1.28 -5.94 1.98
CA VAL A 104 0.52 -5.00 2.82
C VAL A 104 1.49 -3.99 3.43
N LEU A 105 1.51 -2.79 2.86
CA LEU A 105 2.42 -1.71 3.27
C LEU A 105 1.92 -0.95 4.50
N SER A 106 0.60 -0.85 4.65
CA SER A 106 -0.03 -0.30 5.85
C SER A 106 -1.45 -0.84 6.02
N ASN A 107 -1.90 -0.99 7.27
CA ASN A 107 -3.27 -1.38 7.59
C ASN A 107 -3.64 -0.81 8.96
N PHE A 108 -4.27 0.36 8.95
CA PHE A 108 -4.71 1.07 10.16
C PHE A 108 -5.98 1.88 9.87
N GLU A 109 -6.49 2.58 10.89
CA GLU A 109 -7.82 3.19 10.85
C GLU A 109 -8.06 4.23 9.75
N ARG A 110 -7.00 4.74 9.10
CA ARG A 110 -7.07 5.79 8.06
C ARG A 110 -6.56 5.33 6.70
N ASN A 111 -5.82 4.23 6.61
CA ASN A 111 -5.29 3.73 5.35
C ASN A 111 -5.17 2.20 5.35
N VAL A 112 -5.48 1.61 4.20
CA VAL A 112 -5.02 0.27 3.83
C VAL A 112 -4.19 0.44 2.55
N ALA A 113 -2.88 0.28 2.67
CA ALA A 113 -1.97 0.37 1.53
C ALA A 113 -1.52 -1.01 1.06
N LEU A 114 -1.64 -1.23 -0.25
CA LEU A 114 -1.18 -2.44 -0.94
C LEU A 114 -0.18 -2.05 -2.03
N CYS A 115 0.85 -2.86 -2.21
CA CYS A 115 1.70 -2.82 -3.40
C CYS A 115 1.61 -4.16 -4.11
N PHE A 116 1.41 -4.13 -5.43
CA PHE A 116 1.56 -5.31 -6.27
C PHE A 116 2.89 -5.25 -7.01
N ASP A 117 3.74 -6.26 -6.86
CA ASP A 117 4.93 -6.49 -7.71
C ASP A 117 4.51 -7.38 -8.88
N GLN A 118 4.76 -6.90 -10.10
CA GLN A 118 4.15 -7.44 -11.30
C GLN A 118 5.15 -7.63 -12.42
N ILE A 119 4.99 -8.74 -13.14
CA ILE A 119 5.74 -9.01 -14.36
C ILE A 119 4.74 -9.35 -15.47
N ALA A 120 4.92 -8.72 -16.63
CA ALA A 120 4.31 -9.16 -17.88
C ALA A 120 5.40 -9.56 -18.86
N SER A 121 5.14 -10.65 -19.59
CA SER A 121 6.09 -11.21 -20.55
C SER A 121 5.53 -11.10 -21.95
N SER A 122 6.12 -10.24 -22.78
CA SER A 122 5.86 -10.24 -24.22
C SER A 122 7.13 -10.59 -24.99
N TYR A 123 7.52 -9.80 -26.00
CA TYR A 123 8.86 -9.93 -26.61
C TYR A 123 10.00 -9.72 -25.61
N THR A 124 9.73 -8.96 -24.53
CA THR A 124 10.62 -8.79 -23.39
C THR A 124 9.82 -8.78 -22.09
N LEU A 125 10.51 -8.90 -20.94
CA LEU A 125 9.91 -8.74 -19.62
C LEU A 125 9.70 -7.26 -19.28
N HIS A 126 8.54 -6.97 -18.70
CA HIS A 126 8.16 -5.68 -18.13
C HIS A 126 7.89 -5.88 -16.64
N TYR A 127 8.46 -5.00 -15.81
CA TYR A 127 8.38 -5.08 -14.34
C TYR A 127 7.89 -3.75 -13.80
N TRP A 128 6.90 -3.77 -12.93
CA TRP A 128 6.40 -2.56 -12.27
C TRP A 128 5.76 -2.89 -10.94
N ASN A 129 5.71 -1.87 -10.08
CA ASN A 129 4.98 -1.90 -8.82
C ASN A 129 3.69 -1.09 -8.98
N GLN A 130 2.57 -1.58 -8.47
CA GLN A 130 1.30 -0.85 -8.46
C GLN A 130 0.85 -0.59 -7.02
N TYR A 131 0.65 0.68 -6.66
CA TYR A 131 0.31 1.09 -5.31
C TYR A 131 -1.17 1.46 -5.20
N TYR A 132 -1.79 1.07 -4.11
CA TYR A 132 -3.15 1.45 -3.74
C TYR A 132 -3.17 1.94 -2.30
N ASN A 133 -3.86 3.04 -2.05
CA ASN A 133 -4.12 3.57 -0.71
C ASN A 133 -5.63 3.69 -0.52
N PHE A 134 -6.23 2.75 0.19
CA PHE A 134 -7.67 2.75 0.41
C PHE A 134 -8.05 3.47 1.70
N ASN A 135 -9.13 4.23 1.64
CA ASN A 135 -9.84 4.70 2.80
C ASN A 135 -10.64 3.56 3.42
N PRO A 136 -10.28 3.08 4.62
CA PRO A 136 -10.92 1.92 5.24
C PRO A 136 -12.35 2.23 5.74
N ARG A 137 -12.81 3.48 5.66
CA ARG A 137 -14.15 3.90 6.13
C ARG A 137 -15.20 3.99 5.03
N ASN A 138 -14.80 4.10 3.76
CA ASN A 138 -15.71 4.17 2.63
C ASN A 138 -15.27 3.36 1.39
N GLY A 139 -14.05 2.80 1.39
CA GLY A 139 -13.53 1.95 0.31
C GLY A 139 -12.97 2.70 -0.88
N ASP A 140 -12.83 4.03 -0.80
CA ASP A 140 -12.30 4.85 -1.89
C ASP A 140 -10.78 4.82 -1.96
N LEU A 141 -10.25 5.08 -3.16
CA LEU A 141 -8.83 5.31 -3.33
C LEU A 141 -8.47 6.75 -2.97
N TYR A 142 -7.43 6.89 -2.15
CA TYR A 142 -6.77 8.16 -1.96
C TYR A 142 -5.86 8.46 -3.14
N HIS A 143 -6.05 9.64 -3.74
CA HIS A 143 -5.06 10.21 -4.63
C HIS A 143 -4.30 11.29 -3.88
N LEU A 144 -2.97 11.25 -3.96
CA LEU A 144 -2.09 12.17 -3.23
C LEU A 144 -2.46 13.64 -3.43
N LYS A 145 -2.85 14.00 -4.67
CA LYS A 145 -3.24 15.36 -5.04
C LYS A 145 -4.41 15.91 -4.22
N ASP A 146 -5.32 15.04 -3.78
CA ASP A 146 -6.50 15.45 -3.02
C ASP A 146 -6.14 16.01 -1.64
N PHE A 147 -4.96 15.67 -1.11
CA PHE A 147 -4.50 16.15 0.19
C PHE A 147 -4.04 17.61 0.18
N PHE A 148 -4.02 18.25 -0.98
CA PHE A 148 -3.45 19.58 -1.20
C PHE A 148 -4.37 20.43 -2.07
N ASN A 149 -4.18 21.75 -2.03
CA ASN A 149 -4.64 22.62 -3.12
C ASN A 149 -3.62 22.59 -4.26
N THR A 150 -3.99 23.00 -5.48
CA THR A 150 -3.09 22.95 -6.65
C THR A 150 -1.72 23.60 -6.39
N ALA A 151 -1.69 24.82 -5.82
CA ALA A 151 -0.43 25.53 -5.58
C ALA A 151 0.42 24.85 -4.49
N ASP A 152 -0.22 24.34 -3.43
CA ASP A 152 0.45 23.62 -2.36
C ASP A 152 1.00 22.28 -2.83
N PHE A 153 0.27 21.59 -3.72
CA PHE A 153 0.72 20.34 -4.33
C PHE A 153 2.01 20.55 -5.15
N GLU A 154 2.09 21.61 -5.95
CA GLU A 154 3.30 21.90 -6.74
C GLU A 154 4.50 22.22 -5.83
N ALA A 155 4.29 22.97 -4.75
CA ALA A 155 5.34 23.26 -3.77
C ALA A 155 5.81 21.98 -3.05
N PHE A 156 4.86 21.15 -2.62
CA PHE A 156 5.12 19.84 -2.02
C PHE A 156 5.86 18.91 -2.99
N LYS A 157 5.41 18.83 -4.26
CA LYS A 157 6.05 18.02 -5.30
C LYS A 157 7.51 18.43 -5.50
N ALA A 158 7.78 19.73 -5.62
CA ALA A 158 9.15 20.23 -5.75
C ALA A 158 10.02 19.86 -4.54
N PHE A 159 9.46 19.93 -3.33
CA PHE A 159 10.13 19.48 -2.11
C PHE A 159 10.45 17.98 -2.13
N VAL A 160 9.47 17.12 -2.43
CA VAL A 160 9.65 15.66 -2.50
C VAL A 160 10.66 15.28 -3.58
N SER A 161 10.58 15.87 -4.78
CA SER A 161 11.56 15.60 -5.84
C SER A 161 12.98 15.96 -5.40
N LYS A 162 13.17 17.06 -4.66
CA LYS A 162 14.49 17.42 -4.11
C LYS A 162 15.01 16.36 -3.13
N GLN A 163 14.15 15.86 -2.23
CA GLN A 163 14.53 14.81 -1.27
C GLN A 163 14.86 13.49 -1.99
N ARG A 164 14.05 13.10 -2.97
CA ARG A 164 14.28 11.90 -3.79
C ARG A 164 15.59 11.98 -4.56
N ILE A 165 15.90 13.13 -5.18
CA ILE A 165 17.20 13.34 -5.85
C ILE A 165 18.36 13.25 -4.86
N ALA A 166 18.24 13.86 -3.67
CA ALA A 166 19.29 13.80 -2.66
C ALA A 166 19.54 12.36 -2.17
N ASN A 167 18.49 11.53 -2.11
CA ASN A 167 18.58 10.10 -1.76
C ASN A 167 19.16 9.26 -2.91
N PHE A 168 18.75 9.53 -4.16
CA PHE A 168 19.17 8.72 -5.32
C PHE A 168 20.54 9.07 -5.88
N ALA A 169 20.89 10.37 -5.95
CA ALA A 169 22.12 10.80 -6.62
C ALA A 169 23.40 10.14 -6.10
N PRO A 170 23.57 9.90 -4.78
CA PRO A 170 24.73 9.17 -4.26
C PRO A 170 24.82 7.70 -4.69
N GLN A 171 23.72 7.10 -5.14
CA GLN A 171 23.66 5.70 -5.57
C GLN A 171 24.05 5.53 -7.05
N ILE A 172 24.07 6.62 -7.82
CA ILE A 172 24.39 6.60 -9.26
C ILE A 172 25.90 6.57 -9.43
N THR A 173 26.39 5.47 -10.00
CA THR A 173 27.83 5.25 -10.26
C THR A 173 28.16 5.32 -11.75
N ASP A 174 27.18 5.09 -12.62
CA ASP A 174 27.31 5.20 -14.07
C ASP A 174 26.64 6.48 -14.58
N GLU A 175 27.31 7.19 -15.50
CA GLU A 175 26.76 8.36 -16.17
C GLU A 175 25.48 8.04 -16.94
N TYR A 176 25.36 6.83 -17.50
CA TYR A 176 24.16 6.41 -18.21
C TYR A 176 22.93 6.32 -17.30
N GLN A 177 23.08 6.20 -15.97
CA GLN A 177 21.97 6.11 -15.01
C GLN A 177 21.44 7.48 -14.57
N LYS A 178 22.06 8.59 -14.99
CA LYS A 178 21.63 9.95 -14.63
C LYS A 178 20.22 10.29 -15.11
N TYR A 179 19.65 9.56 -16.07
CA TYR A 179 18.25 9.75 -16.50
C TYR A 179 17.26 9.58 -15.35
N ILE A 180 17.56 8.73 -14.36
CA ILE A 180 16.69 8.48 -13.21
C ILE A 180 16.42 9.79 -12.46
N LEU A 181 17.45 10.64 -12.30
CA LEU A 181 17.30 11.95 -11.65
C LEU A 181 16.42 12.90 -12.44
N GLN A 182 16.39 12.79 -13.77
CA GLN A 182 15.50 13.58 -14.60
C GLN A 182 14.05 13.10 -14.44
N TYR A 183 13.82 11.78 -14.47
CA TYR A 183 12.49 11.22 -14.25
C TYR A 183 11.93 11.53 -12.86
N ILE A 184 12.76 11.54 -11.80
CA ILE A 184 12.33 11.97 -10.46
C ILE A 184 11.84 13.44 -10.45
N LYS A 185 12.39 14.32 -11.30
CA LYS A 185 11.92 15.72 -11.39
C LYS A 185 10.57 15.83 -12.08
N GLU A 186 10.32 14.97 -13.05
CA GLU A 186 9.10 15.01 -13.88
C GLU A 186 7.95 14.19 -13.24
N ASP A 187 8.29 13.25 -12.36
CA ASP A 187 7.37 12.31 -11.72
C ASP A 187 6.14 12.98 -11.09
N ASN A 188 4.98 12.35 -11.25
CA ASN A 188 3.70 12.81 -10.73
C ASN A 188 3.41 12.33 -9.30
N LEU A 189 4.32 11.56 -8.70
CA LEU A 189 4.24 11.03 -7.33
C LEU A 189 3.05 10.07 -7.11
N MET A 190 2.64 9.34 -8.15
CA MET A 190 1.57 8.34 -8.04
C MET A 190 2.00 7.07 -7.32
N ASP A 191 3.29 6.74 -7.33
CA ASP A 191 3.85 5.59 -6.62
C ASP A 191 4.15 5.95 -5.17
N PHE A 192 3.09 6.00 -4.35
CA PHE A 192 3.19 6.39 -2.95
C PHE A 192 2.37 5.48 -2.03
N TYR A 193 2.74 5.49 -0.76
CA TYR A 193 1.90 5.00 0.33
C TYR A 193 2.19 5.78 1.62
N PHE A 194 1.39 5.58 2.66
CA PHE A 194 1.63 6.19 3.96
C PHE A 194 1.24 5.30 5.13
N ASN A 195 1.90 5.54 6.26
CA ASN A 195 1.54 5.01 7.56
C ASN A 195 1.13 6.16 8.51
N GLU A 196 1.10 5.91 9.81
CA GLU A 196 0.67 6.92 10.79
C GLU A 196 1.57 8.17 10.87
N SER A 197 2.84 8.07 10.47
CA SER A 197 3.83 9.13 10.65
C SER A 197 4.46 9.64 9.36
N ASP A 198 4.46 8.83 8.31
CA ASP A 198 5.29 9.06 7.14
C ASP A 198 4.56 8.77 5.83
N LEU A 199 4.91 9.55 4.81
CA LEU A 199 4.68 9.26 3.40
C LEU A 199 5.92 8.62 2.80
N PHE A 200 5.72 7.66 1.91
CA PHE A 200 6.77 6.95 1.20
C PHE A 200 6.53 7.09 -0.29
N PHE A 201 7.60 7.39 -1.03
CA PHE A 201 7.59 7.54 -2.48
C PHE A 201 8.57 6.57 -3.09
N ASP A 202 8.09 5.71 -3.98
CA ASP A 202 8.93 4.76 -4.69
C ASP A 202 9.38 5.34 -6.04
N ALA A 203 10.61 5.07 -6.45
CA ALA A 203 11.13 5.39 -7.76
C ALA A 203 11.30 4.14 -8.66
N TYR A 204 10.91 2.96 -8.18
CA TYR A 204 11.10 1.68 -8.87
C TYR A 204 10.58 1.69 -10.31
N ASN A 205 9.42 2.30 -10.56
CA ASN A 205 8.84 2.38 -11.90
C ASN A 205 9.54 3.38 -12.83
N LEU A 206 10.33 4.30 -12.27
CA LEU A 206 11.14 5.25 -13.04
C LEU A 206 12.45 4.62 -13.54
N ILE A 207 12.83 3.45 -13.03
CA ILE A 207 14.08 2.79 -13.37
C ILE A 207 13.86 1.87 -14.58
N HIS A 208 14.67 2.03 -15.61
CA HIS A 208 14.66 1.14 -16.76
C HIS A 208 14.96 -0.30 -16.31
N LYS A 209 14.28 -1.29 -16.90
CA LYS A 209 14.33 -2.69 -16.46
C LYS A 209 15.75 -3.26 -16.28
N ASN A 210 16.69 -2.87 -17.15
CA ASN A 210 18.08 -3.34 -17.08
C ASN A 210 18.84 -2.77 -15.88
N ASP A 211 18.40 -1.62 -15.35
CA ASP A 211 19.02 -0.95 -14.21
C ASP A 211 18.40 -1.39 -12.87
N LYS A 212 17.26 -2.08 -12.89
CA LYS A 212 16.60 -2.58 -11.67
C LYS A 212 17.45 -3.63 -10.94
N THR A 213 18.34 -4.33 -11.64
CA THR A 213 19.25 -5.33 -11.05
C THR A 213 20.37 -4.74 -10.20
N PHE A 214 20.58 -3.42 -10.24
CA PHE A 214 21.63 -2.76 -9.46
C PHE A 214 21.27 -2.56 -7.98
N GLY A 215 20.04 -2.90 -7.58
CA GLY A 215 19.65 -2.90 -6.17
C GLY A 215 19.55 -1.50 -5.55
N PHE A 216 19.12 -0.51 -6.33
CA PHE A 216 18.86 0.85 -5.82
C PHE A 216 17.88 0.81 -4.64
N SER A 217 18.16 1.60 -3.61
CA SER A 217 17.18 1.94 -2.58
C SER A 217 16.22 2.96 -3.17
N THR A 218 15.04 2.49 -3.58
CA THR A 218 14.08 3.28 -4.36
C THR A 218 13.09 4.09 -3.52
N ILE A 219 12.93 3.73 -2.25
CA ILE A 219 12.01 4.38 -1.32
C ILE A 219 12.61 5.66 -0.74
N THR A 220 11.87 6.76 -0.82
CA THR A 220 12.14 7.99 -0.06
C THR A 220 11.02 8.24 0.94
N LYS A 221 11.40 8.36 2.20
CA LYS A 221 10.51 8.63 3.34
C LYS A 221 10.43 10.14 3.61
N ILE A 222 9.23 10.65 3.85
CA ILE A 222 8.93 12.03 4.22
C ILE A 222 8.04 12.02 5.46
N SER A 223 8.47 12.70 6.52
CA SER A 223 7.64 12.81 7.73
C SER A 223 6.41 13.67 7.47
N ILE A 224 5.23 13.19 7.87
CA ILE A 224 3.96 13.93 7.74
C ILE A 224 4.06 15.27 8.49
N SER A 225 4.79 15.31 9.61
CA SER A 225 4.99 16.53 10.41
C SER A 225 5.66 17.66 9.60
N GLU A 226 6.53 17.34 8.65
CA GLU A 226 7.27 18.30 7.84
C GLU A 226 6.39 18.98 6.79
N ILE A 227 5.35 18.29 6.32
CA ILE A 227 4.53 18.73 5.19
C ILE A 227 3.18 19.31 5.62
N THR A 228 2.88 19.33 6.91
CA THR A 228 1.59 19.74 7.47
C THR A 228 1.14 21.12 7.00
N HIS A 229 2.06 22.03 6.68
CA HIS A 229 1.74 23.39 6.25
C HIS A 229 1.18 23.46 4.81
N TRP A 230 1.40 22.43 3.97
CA TRP A 230 0.85 22.34 2.62
C TRP A 230 -0.49 21.59 2.54
N LEU A 231 -0.87 20.86 3.59
CA LEU A 231 -2.09 20.06 3.58
C LEU A 231 -3.34 20.93 3.60
N ASN A 232 -4.32 20.58 2.76
CA ASN A 232 -5.69 21.08 2.90
C ASN A 232 -6.41 20.35 4.05
N ASP A 233 -7.67 20.71 4.32
CA ASP A 233 -8.44 20.10 5.41
C ASP A 233 -8.62 18.59 5.25
N PHE A 234 -8.79 18.11 4.01
CA PHE A 234 -8.88 16.67 3.73
C PHE A 234 -7.55 15.95 4.01
N GLY A 235 -6.43 16.48 3.51
CA GLY A 235 -5.10 15.96 3.78
C GLY A 235 -4.79 15.90 5.27
N ARG A 236 -5.19 16.92 6.05
CA ARG A 236 -5.06 16.91 7.52
C ARG A 236 -5.95 15.83 8.16
N ALA A 237 -7.17 15.66 7.69
CA ALA A 237 -8.07 14.63 8.19
C ALA A 237 -7.50 13.22 7.96
N VAL A 238 -6.98 12.94 6.77
CA VAL A 238 -6.44 11.61 6.42
C VAL A 238 -5.09 11.35 7.07
N LEU A 239 -4.15 12.29 6.97
CA LEU A 239 -2.76 12.06 7.39
C LEU A 239 -2.55 12.28 8.91
N ILE A 240 -3.39 13.07 9.58
CA ILE A 240 -3.17 13.46 10.98
C ILE A 240 -4.35 13.06 11.88
N GLY A 241 -5.56 13.54 11.58
CA GLY A 241 -6.64 13.65 12.57
C GLY A 241 -7.68 12.52 12.61
N GLY A 242 -7.82 11.73 11.55
CA GLY A 242 -8.78 10.62 11.41
C GLY A 242 -10.27 10.99 11.41
N LYS A 243 -10.62 12.23 11.74
CA LYS A 243 -12.01 12.71 11.80
C LYS A 243 -12.59 12.86 10.41
N ASP A 244 -13.84 12.42 10.28
CA ASP A 244 -14.67 12.59 9.10
C ASP A 244 -14.09 12.01 7.80
N ILE A 245 -13.15 11.06 7.86
CA ILE A 245 -12.57 10.49 6.63
C ILE A 245 -13.60 9.74 5.77
N LYS A 246 -14.72 9.28 6.35
CA LYS A 246 -15.80 8.55 5.66
C LYS A 246 -16.50 9.38 4.56
N GLN A 247 -16.62 10.69 4.74
CA GLN A 247 -17.37 11.58 3.83
C GLN A 247 -16.55 12.06 2.63
N TYR A 248 -15.24 11.78 2.60
CA TYR A 248 -14.39 12.25 1.52
C TYR A 248 -14.33 11.23 0.38
N HIS A 249 -14.63 11.71 -0.81
CA HIS A 249 -14.56 10.97 -2.05
C HIS A 249 -13.55 11.66 -2.97
N SER A 250 -12.67 10.89 -3.60
CA SER A 250 -11.77 11.45 -4.61
C SER A 250 -12.57 11.87 -5.85
N SER A 251 -12.14 12.97 -6.46
CA SER A 251 -12.63 13.42 -7.77
C SER A 251 -11.70 13.00 -8.92
N ASN A 252 -10.65 12.22 -8.65
CA ASN A 252 -9.67 11.79 -9.64
C ASN A 252 -9.96 10.42 -10.25
N ASP A 253 -9.29 10.16 -11.38
CA ASP A 253 -9.51 9.03 -12.28
C ASP A 253 -9.06 7.68 -11.68
N LEU A 254 -9.94 7.04 -10.90
CA LEU A 254 -10.21 5.59 -10.81
C LEU A 254 -11.00 5.34 -9.51
N GLN A 255 -12.30 5.59 -9.54
CA GLN A 255 -13.15 5.42 -8.38
C GLN A 255 -14.40 4.64 -8.78
N LEU A 256 -14.81 3.69 -7.93
CA LEU A 256 -16.09 3.00 -8.12
C LEU A 256 -17.21 3.85 -7.53
N TYR A 257 -18.23 4.10 -8.34
CA TYR A 257 -19.46 4.77 -7.96
C TYR A 257 -20.61 3.77 -7.93
N GLU A 258 -21.52 3.92 -6.97
CA GLU A 258 -22.74 3.11 -6.98
C GLU A 258 -23.70 3.65 -8.04
N GLY A 259 -24.20 2.77 -8.88
CA GLY A 259 -25.23 3.06 -9.87
C GLY A 259 -26.30 1.99 -9.88
N THR A 260 -27.37 2.24 -10.63
CA THR A 260 -28.41 1.23 -10.86
C THR A 260 -28.66 1.04 -12.34
N ILE A 261 -28.77 -0.22 -12.76
CA ILE A 261 -29.33 -0.54 -14.07
C ILE A 261 -30.84 -0.68 -13.91
N ALA A 262 -31.58 0.10 -14.71
CA ALA A 262 -33.04 0.11 -14.74
C ALA A 262 -33.69 0.28 -13.35
N GLU A 263 -33.04 1.06 -12.46
CA GLU A 263 -33.49 1.34 -11.09
C GLU A 263 -33.69 0.08 -10.20
N LYS A 264 -33.13 -1.06 -10.62
CA LYS A 264 -33.40 -2.36 -9.97
C LYS A 264 -32.16 -3.12 -9.56
N ILE A 265 -31.06 -2.95 -10.30
CA ILE A 265 -29.84 -3.73 -10.10
C ILE A 265 -28.75 -2.76 -9.67
N SER A 266 -28.38 -2.80 -8.39
CA SER A 266 -27.22 -2.07 -7.88
C SER A 266 -25.93 -2.63 -8.48
N ILE A 267 -25.10 -1.76 -9.00
CA ILE A 267 -23.78 -2.08 -9.55
C ILE A 267 -22.75 -1.04 -9.10
N PHE A 268 -21.48 -1.43 -9.14
CA PHE A 268 -20.39 -0.47 -9.14
C PHE A 268 -20.05 -0.12 -10.60
N ILE A 269 -19.90 1.17 -10.87
CA ILE A 269 -19.53 1.78 -12.16
C ILE A 269 -18.18 2.47 -12.00
#